data_AF-A9UCA0-F1
#
_entry.id   AF-A9UCA0-F1
#
_cell.length_a   1.000
_cell.length_b   1.000
_cell.length_c   1.000
_cell.angle_alpha   90.00
_cell.angle_beta   90.00
_cell.angle_gamma   90.00
#
_symmetry.space_group_name_H-M   'P 1'
#
loop_
_entity.id
_entity.type
_entity.pdbx_description
1 polymer ?
#
loop_
_entity_poly.entity_id
_entity_poly.type
_entity_poly.pdbx_seq_one_letter_code
_entity_poly.pdbx_strand_id
1 'polypeptide(L)' 'ALFPFVLAATKKLDFHIRNDVVSPDGFERRAITVNGIFPGTPVILEKNDKVQISTINELTDPGMRRSTSI' A
#
# COMPACT_ATOMS: atom_id res chain seq x y z
N ALA A 1 -33.11 11.42 20.50
CA ALA A 1 -32.46 11.47 19.18
C ALA A 1 -31.53 10.26 19.08
N LEU A 2 -31.77 9.37 18.11
CA LEU A 2 -30.91 8.20 17.89
C LEU A 2 -29.68 8.68 17.11
N PHE A 3 -28.55 8.89 17.79
CA PHE A 3 -27.29 9.20 17.10
C PHE A 3 -26.80 7.95 16.38
N PRO A 4 -26.42 8.03 15.09
CA PRO A 4 -25.79 6.91 14.42
C PRO A 4 -24.43 6.67 15.08
N PHE A 5 -24.29 5.58 15.83
CA PHE A 5 -22.99 5.07 16.22
C PHE A 5 -22.28 4.60 14.95
N VAL A 6 -21.36 5.40 14.43
CA VAL A 6 -20.36 4.89 13.48
C VAL A 6 -19.59 3.82 14.23
N LEU A 7 -19.76 2.56 13.82
CA LEU A 7 -19.02 1.44 14.38
C LEU A 7 -17.56 1.61 13.94
N ALA A 8 -16.71 2.12 14.84
CA ALA A 8 -15.27 2.12 14.65
C ALA A 8 -14.82 0.66 14.44
N ALA A 9 -14.34 0.33 13.25
CA ALA A 9 -13.86 -1.00 12.90
C ALA A 9 -12.33 -1.03 12.86
N THR A 10 -11.74 -2.18 13.20
CA THR A 10 -10.30 -2.39 12.95
C THR A 10 -10.11 -2.90 11.53
N LYS A 11 -9.43 -2.13 10.68
CA LYS A 11 -9.08 -2.48 9.31
C LYS A 11 -7.63 -2.96 9.27
N LYS A 12 -7.41 -4.17 8.75
CA LYS A 12 -6.08 -4.77 8.59
C LYS A 12 -5.76 -4.86 7.10
N LEU A 13 -4.57 -4.40 6.72
CA LEU A 13 -4.10 -4.37 5.34
C LEU A 13 -2.64 -4.85 5.31
N ASP A 14 -2.29 -5.60 4.28
CA ASP A 14 -0.92 -6.04 4.05
C ASP A 14 -0.38 -5.35 2.80
N PHE A 15 0.76 -4.69 2.97
CA PHE A 15 1.48 -3.98 1.91
C PHE A 15 2.76 -4.75 1.61
N HIS A 16 2.76 -5.48 0.51
CA HIS A 16 3.96 -6.10 -0.01
C HIS A 16 4.71 -5.09 -0.87
N ILE A 17 5.86 -4.62 -0.39
CA ILE A 17 6.70 -3.66 -1.08
C ILE A 17 7.72 -4.43 -1.90
N ARG A 18 7.58 -4.38 -3.23
CA ARG A 18 8.35 -5.21 -4.17
C ARG A 18 8.96 -4.37 -5.28
N ASN A 19 9.99 -4.92 -5.92
CA ASN A 19 10.46 -4.41 -7.20
C ASN A 19 9.67 -5.07 -8.32
N ASP A 20 9.10 -4.27 -9.22
CA ASP A 20 8.30 -4.75 -10.34
C ASP A 20 8.64 -3.99 -11.63
N VAL A 21 8.32 -4.57 -12.78
CA VAL A 21 8.46 -3.90 -14.09
C VAL A 21 7.11 -3.32 -14.46
N VAL A 22 7.06 -2.01 -14.69
CA VAL A 22 5.83 -1.28 -15.03
C VAL A 22 6.05 -0.39 -16.25
N SER A 23 4.97 -0.11 -17.00
CA SER A 23 4.99 0.69 -18.23
C SER A 23 3.85 1.73 -18.29
N PRO A 24 3.76 2.67 -17.33
CA PRO A 24 2.64 3.61 -17.23
C PRO A 24 2.49 4.55 -18.45
N ASP A 25 3.55 4.73 -19.23
CA ASP A 25 3.61 5.55 -20.44
C ASP A 25 3.98 4.73 -21.70
N GLY A 26 3.92 3.40 -21.61
CA GLY A 26 4.31 2.49 -22.68
C GLY A 26 5.79 2.09 -22.69
N PHE A 27 6.63 2.63 -21.80
CA PHE A 27 8.03 2.21 -21.65
C PHE A 27 8.28 1.48 -20.34
N GLU A 28 8.77 0.25 -20.43
CA GLU A 28 9.10 -0.59 -19.29
C GLU A 28 10.24 0.00 -18.45
N ARG A 29 10.01 0.06 -17.14
CA ARG A 29 11.02 0.43 -16.16
C ARG A 29 10.80 -0.35 -14.87
N ARG A 30 11.88 -0.60 -14.13
CA ARG A 30 11.81 -1.15 -12.78
C ARG A 30 11.32 -0.06 -11.83
N ALA A 31 10.34 -0.38 -11.00
CA ALA A 31 9.78 0.50 -9.99
C ALA A 31 9.61 -0.25 -8.67
N ILE A 32 9.43 0.52 -7.59
CA ILE A 32 8.95 0.00 -6.31
C ILE A 32 7.43 0.12 -6.31
N THR A 33 6.72 -1.00 -6.14
CA THR A 33 5.26 -1.05 -6.15
C THR A 33 4.72 -1.60 -4.84
N VAL A 34 3.49 -1.22 -4.50
CA VAL A 34 2.72 -1.85 -3.43
C VAL A 34 1.83 -2.90 -4.07
N ASN A 35 1.99 -4.16 -3.65
CA ASN A 35 1.22 -5.29 -4.16
C ASN A 35 1.32 -5.49 -5.70
N GLY A 36 2.41 -5.03 -6.33
CA GLY A 36 2.67 -5.25 -7.77
C GLY A 36 1.92 -4.30 -8.72
N ILE A 37 1.23 -3.26 -8.21
CA ILE A 37 0.38 -2.40 -9.05
C ILE A 37 0.87 -0.95 -9.00
N PHE A 38 0.74 -0.25 -10.13
CA PHE A 38 1.03 1.18 -10.26
C PHE A 38 -0.13 1.90 -10.96
N PRO A 39 -0.73 2.95 -10.35
CA PRO A 39 -0.55 3.36 -8.96
C PRO A 39 -1.07 2.30 -7.98
N GLY A 40 -0.54 2.28 -6.76
CA GLY A 40 -0.99 1.34 -5.73
C GLY A 40 -2.48 1.50 -5.41
N THR A 41 -3.11 0.42 -4.92
CA THR A 41 -4.53 0.40 -4.58
C THR A 41 -4.87 1.45 -3.51
N PRO A 42 -5.91 2.28 -3.71
CA PRO A 42 -6.30 3.27 -2.72
C PRO A 42 -6.79 2.61 -1.42
N VAL A 43 -6.34 3.13 -0.28
CA VAL A 43 -6.85 2.73 1.04
C VAL A 43 -8.01 3.63 1.43
N ILE A 44 -9.21 3.06 1.52
CA ILE A 44 -10.45 3.76 1.84
C ILE A 44 -10.91 3.32 3.23
N LEU A 45 -11.19 4.30 4.10
CA LEU A 45 -11.46 4.11 5.53
C LEU A 45 -12.54 5.08 6.00
N GLU A 46 -13.26 4.70 7.04
CA GLU A 46 -14.26 5.57 7.67
C GLU A 46 -13.69 6.30 8.88
N LYS A 47 -14.31 7.44 9.23
CA LYS A 47 -13.93 8.19 10.42
C LYS A 47 -14.03 7.31 11.67
N ASN A 48 -12.99 7.34 12.50
CA ASN A 48 -12.82 6.54 13.72
C ASN A 48 -12.44 5.07 13.52
N ASP A 49 -12.19 4.61 12.30
CA ASP A 49 -11.61 3.28 12.08
C ASP A 49 -10.18 3.22 12.64
N LYS A 50 -9.83 2.08 13.26
CA LYS A 50 -8.45 1.76 13.62
C LYS A 50 -7.78 1.04 12.45
N VAL A 51 -6.70 1.58 11.93
CA VAL A 51 -5.97 0.99 10.80
C VAL A 51 -4.72 0.29 11.31
N GLN A 52 -4.50 -0.93 10.84
CA GLN A 52 -3.27 -1.68 11.04
C GLN A 52 -2.74 -2.11 9.68
N ILE A 53 -1.64 -1.50 9.25
CA ILE A 53 -1.01 -1.84 7.97
C ILE A 53 0.28 -2.59 8.27
N SER A 54 0.38 -3.84 7.82
CA SER A 54 1.60 -4.62 7.87
C SER A 54 2.41 -4.33 6.61
N THR A 55 3.56 -3.68 6.76
CA THR A 55 4.45 -3.38 5.65
C THR A 55 5.52 -4.46 5.56
N ILE A 56 5.45 -5.27 4.51
CA ILE A 56 6.35 -6.40 4.25
C ILE A 56 7.33 -5.95 3.17
N ASN A 57 8.57 -5.69 3.58
CA ASN A 57 9.62 -5.25 2.67
C ASN A 57 10.27 -6.44 1.96
N GLU A 58 10.07 -6.53 0.65
CA GLU A 58 10.59 -7.58 -0.22
C GLU A 58 11.49 -7.00 -1.33
N LEU A 59 12.08 -5.82 -1.08
CA LEU A 59 12.94 -5.15 -2.04
C LEU A 59 14.29 -5.86 -2.18
N THR A 60 14.61 -6.28 -3.40
CA THR A 60 15.81 -7.06 -3.72
C THR A 60 16.76 -6.35 -4.69
N ASP A 61 16.25 -5.41 -5.50
CA ASP A 61 17.04 -4.71 -6.51
C ASP A 61 18.11 -3.80 -5.89
N PRO A 62 19.42 -4.03 -6.14
CA PRO A 62 20.48 -3.17 -5.64
C PRO A 62 20.56 -1.81 -6.37
N GLY A 63 19.94 -1.67 -7.55
CA GLY A 63 19.83 -0.41 -8.28
C GLY A 63 18.80 0.57 -7.69
N MET A 64 18.02 0.13 -6.70
CA MET A 64 17.02 0.93 -5.99
C MET A 64 17.26 0.91 -4.47
N ARG A 65 16.67 1.87 -3.75
CA ARG A 65 16.73 1.90 -2.28
C ARG A 65 15.95 0.70 -1.72
N ARG A 66 16.63 -0.20 -1.00
CA ARG A 66 16.03 -1.41 -0.40
C ARG A 66 15.42 -1.21 0.98
N SER A 67 15.72 -0.09 1.65
CA SER A 67 15.04 0.30 2.89
C SER A 67 13.82 1.16 2.55
N THR A 68 12.69 0.93 3.22
CA THR A 68 11.46 1.71 3.01
C THR A 68 10.82 2.11 4.34
N SER A 69 10.11 3.23 4.33
CA SER A 69 9.25 3.74 5.40
C SER A 69 8.08 4.43 4.74
N ILE A 70 6.86 4.18 5.24
CA ILE A 70 5.59 4.69 4.71
C ILE A 70 4.89 5.45 5.82
#